data_AF-A0A8S0FJR6-F1
#
_entry.id   AF-A0A8S0FJR6-F1
#
_cell.length_a   1.000
_cell.length_b   1.000
_cell.length_c   1.000
_cell.angle_alpha   90.00
_cell.angle_beta   90.00
_cell.angle_gamma   90.00
#
_symmetry.space_group_name_H-M   'P 1'
#
loop_
_entity.id
_entity.type
_entity.pdbx_description
1 polymer ?
#
loop_
_entity_poly.entity_id
_entity_poly.type
_entity_poly.pdbx_seq_one_letter_code
_entity_poly.pdbx_strand_id
1 'polypeptide(L)'
;MKTDGVNLGGVRASNLTAVIPDYSKEKLLIDADIKGPGKAVGPYFDETPLKDSLGATLQELQLDGDVNARLHLDIPLNGELVTAKGEVTLRNNSLFIKPLDSTLKNLSGKFSFINGDLQSEPLTASWFNQPLNVDFSTKEGAKAYQAGRGESQR
;
A
#
# COMPACT_ATOMS: atom_id res chain seq x y z
N MET A 1 8.01 -22.40 3.50
CA MET A 1 8.01 -22.13 4.95
C MET A 1 6.68 -21.48 5.32
N LYS A 2 6.07 -21.85 6.45
CA LYS A 2 4.82 -21.24 6.96
C LYS A 2 5.02 -20.80 8.41
N THR A 3 4.52 -19.64 8.78
CA THR A 3 4.59 -19.12 10.16
C THR A 3 3.28 -18.44 10.54
N ASP A 4 2.82 -18.69 11.76
CA ASP A 4 1.54 -18.17 12.27
C ASP A 4 1.58 -16.67 12.55
N GLY A 5 2.79 -16.09 12.71
CA GLY A 5 2.98 -14.65 12.65
C GLY A 5 4.40 -14.18 12.96
N VAL A 6 4.79 -13.06 12.33
CA VAL A 6 6.09 -12.40 12.50
C VAL A 6 5.86 -10.91 12.73
N ASN A 7 6.60 -10.30 13.64
CA ASN A 7 6.60 -8.85 13.79
C ASN A 7 7.63 -8.26 12.83
N LEU A 8 7.18 -7.44 11.87
CA LEU A 8 8.00 -6.72 10.91
C LEU A 8 7.91 -5.23 11.25
N GLY A 9 8.94 -4.67 11.90
CA GLY A 9 9.00 -3.23 12.17
C GLY A 9 7.86 -2.68 13.04
N GLY A 10 7.24 -3.49 13.89
CA GLY A 10 6.07 -3.10 14.71
C GLY A 10 4.71 -3.41 14.07
N VAL A 11 4.70 -3.97 12.86
CA VAL A 11 3.51 -4.49 12.19
C VAL A 11 3.46 -6.01 12.35
N ARG A 12 2.28 -6.56 12.61
CA ARG A 12 2.09 -8.02 12.71
C ARG A 12 1.75 -8.57 11.33
N ALA A 13 2.65 -9.35 10.76
CA ALA A 13 2.34 -10.20 9.62
C ALA A 13 1.81 -11.54 10.14
N SER A 14 0.70 -12.02 9.57
CA SER A 14 0.09 -13.33 9.85
C SER A 14 -0.14 -14.08 8.55
N ASN A 15 -0.32 -15.41 8.63
CA ASN A 15 -0.50 -16.29 7.46
C ASN A 15 0.64 -16.20 6.44
N LEU A 16 1.86 -15.87 6.90
CA LEU A 16 3.00 -15.68 6.00
C LEU A 16 3.41 -17.03 5.40
N THR A 17 3.30 -17.10 4.08
CA THR A 17 3.64 -18.28 3.29
C THR A 17 4.69 -17.88 2.26
N ALA A 18 5.83 -18.57 2.29
CA ALA A 18 6.90 -18.41 1.31
C ALA A 18 7.11 -19.75 0.57
N VAL A 19 6.87 -19.75 -0.74
CA VAL A 19 6.87 -20.96 -1.58
C VAL A 19 7.62 -20.70 -2.88
N ILE A 20 8.48 -21.65 -3.25
CA ILE A 20 9.04 -21.78 -4.61
C ILE A 20 8.29 -22.94 -5.26
N PRO A 21 7.24 -22.68 -6.07
CA PRO A 21 6.36 -23.74 -6.57
C PRO A 21 7.06 -24.64 -7.59
N ASP A 22 8.04 -24.09 -8.31
CA ASP A 22 8.86 -24.80 -9.28
C ASP A 22 10.28 -24.24 -9.21
N TYR A 23 11.23 -25.06 -8.78
CA TYR A 23 12.64 -24.67 -8.67
C TYR A 23 13.25 -24.30 -10.03
N SER A 24 12.71 -24.84 -11.12
CA SER A 24 13.14 -24.54 -12.49
C SER A 24 12.68 -23.17 -12.97
N LYS A 25 11.65 -22.60 -12.33
CA LYS A 25 11.15 -21.25 -12.62
C LYS A 25 11.85 -20.18 -11.80
N GLU A 26 12.66 -20.57 -10.82
CA GLU A 26 13.45 -19.66 -10.00
C GLU A 26 12.61 -18.49 -9.45
N LYS A 27 11.41 -18.78 -8.93
CA LYS A 27 10.48 -17.77 -8.39
C LYS A 27 10.12 -18.05 -6.95
N LEU A 28 10.30 -17.06 -6.10
CA LEU A 28 9.82 -17.06 -4.73
C LEU A 28 8.52 -16.26 -4.65
N LEU A 29 7.44 -16.93 -4.25
CA LEU A 29 6.15 -16.31 -3.97
C LEU A 29 5.99 -16.12 -2.46
N ILE A 30 5.65 -14.91 -2.04
CA ILE A 30 5.35 -14.59 -0.64
C ILE A 30 3.93 -14.04 -0.54
N ASP A 31 3.10 -14.67 0.28
CA ASP A 31 1.77 -14.19 0.64
C ASP A 31 1.73 -13.90 2.13
N ALA A 32 1.24 -12.73 2.54
CA ALA A 32 1.11 -12.34 3.94
C ALA A 32 -0.08 -11.42 4.20
N ASP A 33 -0.77 -11.63 5.32
CA ASP A 33 -1.73 -10.68 5.86
C ASP A 33 -0.99 -9.75 6.83
N ILE A 34 -1.07 -8.45 6.59
CA ILE A 34 -0.34 -7.43 7.33
C ILE A 34 -1.34 -6.60 8.13
N LYS A 35 -1.13 -6.50 9.44
CA LYS A 35 -1.93 -5.66 10.32
C LYS A 35 -1.05 -4.83 11.25
N GLY A 36 -1.26 -3.52 11.26
CA GLY A 36 -0.59 -2.62 12.18
C GLY A 36 -0.66 -1.17 11.72
N PRO A 37 0.11 -0.28 12.36
CA PRO A 37 0.07 1.15 12.06
C PRO A 37 0.63 1.42 10.66
N GLY A 38 -0.09 2.16 9.81
CA GLY A 38 0.31 2.47 8.44
C GLY A 38 1.69 3.12 8.33
N LYS A 39 2.06 3.94 9.33
CA LYS A 39 3.39 4.58 9.45
C LYS A 39 4.56 3.60 9.54
N ALA A 40 4.33 2.40 10.07
CA ALA A 40 5.38 1.40 10.23
C ALA A 40 5.61 0.55 8.97
N VAL A 41 4.73 0.65 7.96
CA VAL A 41 4.83 -0.12 6.73
C VAL A 41 5.83 0.48 5.74
N GLY A 42 5.85 1.82 5.62
CA GLY A 42 6.75 2.54 4.69
C GLY A 42 8.24 2.22 4.88
N PRO A 43 8.81 2.33 6.09
CA PRO A 43 10.22 2.08 6.36
C PRO A 43 10.70 0.68 5.98
N TYR A 44 9.81 -0.31 5.95
CA TYR A 44 10.17 -1.66 5.54
C TYR A 44 10.53 -1.72 4.05
N PHE A 45 9.83 -0.95 3.21
CA PHE A 45 10.10 -0.92 1.78
C PHE A 45 11.36 -0.14 1.42
N ASP A 46 11.81 0.77 2.28
CA ASP A 46 13.05 1.54 2.10
C ASP A 46 14.30 0.67 2.08
N GLU A 47 14.24 -0.52 2.69
CA GLU A 47 15.34 -1.51 2.72
C GLU A 47 15.20 -2.59 1.64
N THR A 48 14.21 -2.47 0.75
CA THR A 48 13.96 -3.46 -0.32
C THR A 48 14.24 -2.86 -1.71
N PRO A 49 14.38 -3.70 -2.75
CA PRO A 49 14.44 -3.22 -4.14
C PRO A 49 13.22 -2.38 -4.59
N LEU A 50 12.13 -2.37 -3.80
CA LEU A 50 10.93 -1.56 -4.04
C LEU A 50 11.03 -0.14 -3.45
N LYS A 51 12.20 0.23 -2.90
CA LYS A 51 12.45 1.56 -2.34
C LYS A 51 12.10 2.69 -3.31
N ASP A 52 12.57 2.59 -4.54
CA ASP A 52 12.39 3.65 -5.54
C ASP A 52 10.97 3.68 -6.13
N SER A 53 10.15 2.67 -5.82
CA SER A 53 8.75 2.55 -6.26
C SER A 53 7.78 2.77 -5.10
N LEU A 54 7.36 1.69 -4.42
CA LEU A 54 6.41 1.73 -3.34
C LEU A 54 6.94 2.51 -2.12
N GLY A 55 8.24 2.41 -1.81
CA GLY A 55 8.86 3.16 -0.72
C GLY A 55 8.73 4.67 -0.94
N ALA A 56 9.14 5.17 -2.11
CA ALA A 56 9.04 6.57 -2.49
C ALA A 56 7.60 7.10 -2.44
N THR A 57 6.62 6.33 -2.94
CA THR A 57 5.21 6.71 -2.88
C THR A 57 4.72 6.82 -1.43
N LEU A 58 5.06 5.86 -0.56
CA LEU A 58 4.69 5.88 0.86
C LEU A 58 5.39 6.99 1.65
N GLN A 59 6.54 7.50 1.17
CA GLN A 59 7.18 8.69 1.74
C GLN A 59 6.45 9.99 1.42
N GLU A 60 5.83 10.11 0.23
CA GLU A 60 5.01 11.26 -0.15
C GLU A 60 3.59 11.17 0.46
N LEU A 61 3.07 9.95 0.60
CA LEU A 61 1.75 9.62 1.14
C LEU A 61 1.87 8.98 2.53
N GLN A 62 1.86 9.82 3.57
CA GLN A 62 1.98 9.35 4.94
C GLN A 62 0.62 8.94 5.50
N LEU A 63 0.38 7.63 5.51
CA LEU A 63 -0.83 7.04 6.06
C LEU A 63 -0.69 6.76 7.56
N ASP A 64 -1.63 7.27 8.33
CA ASP A 64 -1.72 7.11 9.79
C ASP A 64 -2.98 6.34 10.20
N GLY A 65 -2.89 5.68 11.35
CA GLY A 65 -3.89 4.74 11.86
C GLY A 65 -3.60 3.29 11.47
N ASP A 66 -4.40 2.38 12.02
CA ASP A 66 -4.24 0.95 11.75
C ASP A 66 -4.71 0.61 10.34
N VAL A 67 -3.90 -0.20 9.65
CA VAL A 67 -4.19 -0.71 8.32
C VAL A 67 -4.27 -2.22 8.37
N ASN A 68 -5.13 -2.77 7.51
CA ASN A 68 -5.17 -4.19 7.23
C ASN A 68 -4.89 -4.34 5.74
N ALA A 69 -3.82 -5.05 5.40
CA ALA A 69 -3.40 -5.23 4.03
C ALA A 69 -3.14 -6.71 3.75
N ARG A 70 -3.36 -7.13 2.50
CA ARG A 70 -2.86 -8.40 1.98
C ARG A 70 -1.74 -8.10 1.00
N LEU A 71 -0.57 -8.68 1.25
CA LEU A 71 0.61 -8.52 0.42
C LEU A 71 0.89 -9.83 -0.33
N HIS A 72 1.15 -9.70 -1.62
CA HIS A 72 1.65 -10.75 -2.48
C HIS A 72 2.91 -10.26 -3.19
N LEU A 73 4.02 -10.97 -3.01
CA LEU A 73 5.30 -10.69 -3.67
C LEU A 73 5.61 -11.83 -4.65
N ASP A 74 5.93 -11.47 -5.89
CA ASP A 74 6.56 -12.33 -6.89
C ASP A 74 8.02 -11.88 -7.02
N ILE A 75 8.94 -12.69 -6.49
CA ILE A 75 10.38 -12.42 -6.45
C ILE A 75 11.08 -13.41 -7.38
N PRO A 76 11.50 -13.00 -8.58
CA PRO A 76 12.39 -13.78 -9.41
C PRO A 76 13.78 -13.91 -8.77
N LEU A 77 14.35 -15.11 -8.75
CA LEU A 77 15.69 -15.41 -8.21
C LEU A 77 16.79 -15.27 -9.27
N ASN A 78 16.41 -14.96 -10.52
CA ASN A 78 17.29 -14.68 -11.65
C ASN A 78 17.77 -13.21 -11.71
N GLY A 79 17.36 -12.37 -10.75
CA GLY A 79 17.71 -10.95 -10.68
C GLY A 79 16.77 -10.01 -11.46
N GLU A 80 15.65 -10.52 -12.00
CA GLU A 80 14.58 -9.67 -12.55
C GLU A 80 13.86 -8.86 -11.46
N LEU A 81 13.07 -7.88 -11.90
CA LEU A 81 12.39 -6.95 -10.99
C LEU A 81 11.33 -7.66 -10.14
N VAL A 82 11.35 -7.38 -8.83
CA VAL A 82 10.34 -7.86 -7.89
C VAL A 82 8.99 -7.18 -8.18
N THR A 83 7.91 -7.96 -8.17
CA THR A 83 6.54 -7.43 -8.23
C THR A 83 5.86 -7.56 -6.88
N ALA A 84 5.48 -6.44 -6.29
CA ALA A 84 4.66 -6.38 -5.08
C ALA A 84 3.25 -5.94 -5.43
N LYS A 85 2.24 -6.71 -5.02
CA LYS A 85 0.85 -6.32 -5.17
C LYS A 85 0.07 -6.56 -3.90
N GLY A 86 -1.00 -5.79 -3.70
CA GLY A 86 -1.82 -5.96 -2.51
C GLY A 86 -3.09 -5.14 -2.49
N GLU A 87 -3.95 -5.47 -1.53
CA GLU A 87 -5.18 -4.74 -1.22
C GLU A 87 -5.07 -4.22 0.22
N VAL A 88 -5.35 -2.94 0.42
CA VAL A 88 -5.31 -2.26 1.71
C VAL A 88 -6.71 -1.77 2.05
N THR A 89 -7.18 -2.11 3.24
CA THR A 89 -8.45 -1.61 3.79
C THR A 89 -8.18 -0.54 4.84
N LEU A 90 -8.82 0.61 4.66
CA LEU A 90 -8.75 1.77 5.52
C LEU A 90 -10.06 1.94 6.30
N ARG A 91 -9.96 2.22 7.60
CA ARG A 91 -11.08 2.50 8.49
C ARG A 91 -10.68 3.62 9.44
N ASN A 92 -11.25 4.81 9.21
CA ASN A 92 -10.97 6.02 10.00
C ASN A 92 -9.47 6.38 10.06
N ASN A 93 -8.77 6.20 8.94
CA ASN A 93 -7.36 6.56 8.83
C ASN A 93 -7.19 8.06 8.57
N SER A 94 -5.96 8.56 8.73
CA SER A 94 -5.60 9.91 8.29
C SER A 94 -4.48 9.80 7.25
N LEU A 95 -4.60 10.52 6.14
CA LEU A 95 -3.62 10.52 5.07
C LEU A 95 -3.05 11.93 4.92
N PHE A 96 -1.76 12.08 5.19
CA PHE A 96 -1.04 13.32 4.92
C PHE A 96 -0.36 13.24 3.55
N ILE A 97 -0.68 14.22 2.70
CA ILE A 97 -0.20 14.32 1.33
C ILE A 97 0.85 15.43 1.31
N LYS A 98 2.15 15.07 1.34
CA LYS A 98 3.26 16.04 1.39
C LYS A 98 3.18 17.11 0.28
N PRO A 99 2.94 16.76 -1.01
CA PRO A 99 2.91 17.76 -2.08
C PRO A 99 1.82 18.83 -1.93
N LEU A 100 0.74 18.53 -1.20
CA LEU A 100 -0.38 19.44 -0.98
C LEU A 100 -0.33 20.10 0.40
N ASP A 101 0.65 19.73 1.23
CA ASP A 101 0.73 20.06 2.66
C ASP A 101 -0.63 19.94 3.37
N SER A 102 -1.32 18.82 3.11
CA SER A 102 -2.70 18.66 3.54
C SER A 102 -3.00 17.28 4.09
N THR A 103 -3.94 17.23 5.03
CA THR A 103 -4.35 16.00 5.70
C THR A 103 -5.81 15.70 5.40
N LEU A 104 -6.06 14.53 4.82
CA LEU A 104 -7.38 13.91 4.76
C LEU A 104 -7.61 13.14 6.06
N LYS A 105 -8.75 13.37 6.71
CA LYS A 105 -9.15 12.68 7.95
C LYS A 105 -10.32 11.75 7.70
N ASN A 106 -10.56 10.81 8.62
CA ASN A 106 -11.67 9.85 8.54
C ASN A 106 -11.66 9.04 7.22
N LEU A 107 -10.47 8.78 6.67
CA LEU A 107 -10.31 8.09 5.41
C LEU A 107 -10.74 6.63 5.57
N SER A 108 -11.78 6.26 4.83
CA SER A 108 -12.35 4.91 4.88
C SER A 108 -12.66 4.41 3.47
N GLY A 109 -12.33 3.14 3.23
CA GLY A 109 -12.51 2.47 1.94
C GLY A 109 -11.34 1.54 1.66
N LYS A 110 -11.06 1.29 0.38
CA LYS A 110 -10.04 0.35 -0.05
C LYS A 110 -9.21 0.90 -1.20
N PHE A 111 -7.96 0.48 -1.25
CA PHE A 111 -7.14 0.67 -2.43
C PHE A 111 -6.28 -0.55 -2.69
N SER A 112 -5.85 -0.68 -3.93
CA SER A 112 -4.92 -1.70 -4.38
C SER A 112 -3.61 -1.05 -4.81
N PHE A 113 -2.53 -1.81 -4.74
CA PHE A 113 -1.24 -1.39 -5.26
C PHE A 113 -0.59 -2.49 -6.08
N ILE A 114 0.19 -2.08 -7.08
CA ILE A 114 1.12 -2.90 -7.82
C ILE A 114 2.41 -2.08 -7.95
N ASN A 115 3.45 -2.45 -7.20
CA ASN A 115 4.68 -1.68 -7.03
C ASN A 115 4.36 -0.22 -6.62
N GLY A 116 4.82 0.77 -7.38
CA GLY A 116 4.53 2.18 -7.12
C GLY A 116 3.14 2.64 -7.59
N ASP A 117 2.43 1.83 -8.38
CA ASP A 117 1.10 2.16 -8.89
C ASP A 117 0.05 1.88 -7.82
N LEU A 118 -0.62 2.93 -7.36
CA LEU A 118 -1.76 2.82 -6.44
C LEU A 118 -3.07 3.13 -7.17
N GLN A 119 -4.10 2.33 -6.92
CA GLN A 119 -5.44 2.56 -7.42
C GLN A 119 -6.46 2.40 -6.29
N SER A 120 -7.18 3.47 -5.99
CA SER A 120 -8.26 3.41 -5.00
C SER A 120 -9.59 2.97 -5.61
N GLU A 121 -10.41 2.33 -4.78
CA GLU A 121 -11.86 2.33 -4.93
C GLU A 121 -12.40 3.71 -4.46
N PRO A 122 -13.71 4.00 -4.58
CA PRO A 122 -14.28 5.20 -3.98
C PRO A 122 -14.00 5.23 -2.47
N LEU A 123 -13.21 6.21 -2.03
CA LEU A 123 -12.91 6.44 -0.62
C LEU A 123 -13.77 7.59 -0.10
N THR A 124 -14.11 7.52 1.18
CA THR A 124 -14.74 8.63 1.90
C THR A 124 -13.72 9.25 2.83
N ALA A 125 -13.67 10.58 2.87
CA ALA A 125 -12.78 11.32 3.74
C ALA A 125 -13.41 12.63 4.19
N SER A 126 -12.75 13.31 5.11
CA SER A 126 -13.05 14.67 5.52
C SER A 126 -11.82 15.55 5.28
N TRP A 127 -11.98 16.63 4.53
CA TRP A 127 -10.93 17.62 4.27
C TRP A 127 -11.42 18.99 4.72
N PHE A 128 -10.66 19.66 5.59
CA PHE A 128 -11.08 20.92 6.22
C PHE A 128 -12.53 20.87 6.79
N ASN A 129 -12.87 19.77 7.46
CA ASN A 129 -14.20 19.49 8.02
C ASN A 129 -15.33 19.34 6.98
N GLN A 130 -15.01 19.22 5.70
CA GLN A 130 -15.98 18.93 4.65
C GLN A 130 -15.88 17.46 4.23
N PRO A 131 -17.00 16.71 4.20
CA PRO A 131 -16.99 15.37 3.65
C PRO A 131 -16.68 15.43 2.15
N LEU A 132 -15.81 14.55 1.69
CA LEU A 132 -15.60 14.34 0.27
C LEU A 132 -15.44 12.86 -0.07
N ASN A 133 -15.75 12.56 -1.32
CA ASN A 133 -15.36 11.31 -1.94
C ASN A 133 -14.02 11.54 -2.64
N VAL A 134 -13.07 10.68 -2.36
CA VAL A 134 -11.73 10.70 -2.94
C VAL A 134 -11.61 9.45 -3.79
N ASP A 135 -11.23 9.64 -5.04
CA ASP A 135 -10.57 8.61 -5.82
C ASP A 135 -9.15 9.09 -6.12
N PHE A 136 -8.18 8.17 -6.00
CA PHE A 136 -6.82 8.45 -6.37
C PHE A 136 -6.26 7.32 -7.23
N SER A 137 -5.49 7.72 -8.24
CA SER A 137 -4.60 6.83 -8.96
C SER A 137 -3.22 7.47 -9.00
N THR A 138 -2.20 6.64 -8.86
CA THR A 138 -0.80 7.06 -9.01
C THR A 138 -0.14 6.10 -9.99
N LYS A 139 0.81 6.61 -10.77
CA LYS A 139 1.66 5.79 -11.63
C LYS A 139 3.12 6.02 -11.27
N GLU A 140 3.86 4.94 -11.13
CA GLU A 140 5.30 4.95 -10.91
C GLU A 140 6.00 5.80 -11.98
N GLY A 141 6.84 6.75 -11.55
CA GLY A 141 7.56 7.68 -12.43
C GLY A 141 6.78 8.91 -12.90
N ALA A 142 5.46 8.95 -12.79
CA ALA A 142 4.67 10.14 -13.05
C ALA A 142 4.17 10.73 -11.73
N LYS A 143 4.68 11.90 -11.32
CA LYS A 143 4.13 12.72 -10.22
C LYS A 143 2.75 13.30 -10.57
N ALA A 144 1.85 12.50 -11.13
CA ALA A 144 0.50 12.88 -11.52
C ALA A 144 -0.46 12.46 -10.41
N TYR A 145 -0.61 13.33 -9.41
CA TYR A 145 -1.69 13.22 -8.43
C TYR A 145 -3.00 13.64 -9.11
N GLN A 146 -3.79 12.66 -9.56
CA GLN A 146 -5.16 12.91 -10.01
C GLN A 146 -6.10 12.58 -8.85
N ALA A 147 -6.53 13.63 -8.13
CA ALA A 147 -7.67 13.54 -7.24
C ALA A 147 -8.92 13.85 -8.06
N GLY A 148 -9.69 12.82 -8.42
CA GLY A 148 -10.99 12.99 -9.03
C GLY A 148 -11.99 13.47 -7.99
N ARG A 149 -12.82 14.46 -8.35
CA ARG A 149 -14.01 14.81 -7.58
C ARG A 149 -15.16 14.08 -8.26
N GLY A 150 -15.62 12.97 -7.69
CA GLY A 150 -16.85 12.33 -8.13
C GLY A 150 -18.05 13.26 -7.91
N GLU A 151 -18.43 14.03 -8.92
CA GLU A 151 -19.72 14.71 -8.96
C GLU A 151 -20.81 13.65 -9.15
N SER A 152 -21.59 13.44 -8.09
CA SER A 152 -22.86 12.70 -8.17
C SER A 152 -23.81 13.50 -9.07
N GLN A 153 -23.87 13.16 -10.36
CA GLN A 153 -24.97 13.60 -11.21
C GLN A 153 -26.24 12.86 -10.77
N ARG A 154 -27.27 13.66 -10.57
CA ARG A 154 -28.62 13.29 -10.11
C ARG A 154 -29.38 12.49 -11.16
#